data_AF-A0A377AK69-F1
#
_entry.id   AF-A0A377AK69-F1
#
_cell.length_a   1.000
_cell.length_b   1.000
_cell.length_c   1.000
_cell.angle_alpha   90.00
_cell.angle_beta   90.00
_cell.angle_gamma   90.00
#
_symmetry.space_group_name_H-M   'P 1'
#
loop_
_entity.id
_entity.type
_entity.pdbx_description
1 polymer ?
#
loop_
_entity_poly.entity_id
_entity_poly.type
_entity_poly.pdbx_seq_one_letter_code
_entity_poly.pdbx_strand_id
1 'polypeptide(L)'
;MRIVTEEVVVKNHNAVGKRLAQLKLTDHGCFLNRVIRSQIEMPIDDNVVLNKGDVLQVSGDARRVKNHRRSHRLYLDSQPGH
;
A
#
# COMPACT_ATOMS: atom_id res chain seq x y z
N MET A 1 7.64 3.07 19.67
CA MET A 1 6.87 2.80 18.43
C MET A 1 7.18 3.94 17.47
N ARG A 2 7.74 3.67 16.29
CA ARG A 2 8.04 4.71 15.28
C ARG A 2 7.15 4.42 14.08
N ILE A 3 6.17 5.29 13.86
CA ILE A 3 5.35 5.23 12.66
C ILE A 3 6.19 5.77 11.50
N VAL A 4 6.28 5.01 10.43
CA VAL A 4 6.93 5.42 9.18
C VAL A 4 5.90 5.35 8.07
N THR A 5 6.04 6.25 7.10
CA THR A 5 5.24 6.28 5.89
C THR A 5 6.11 5.79 4.75
N GLU A 6 5.65 4.79 4.01
CA GLU A 6 6.32 4.32 2.80
C GLU A 6 5.36 4.39 1.62
N GLU A 7 5.92 4.68 0.45
CA GLU A 7 5.22 4.64 -0.82
C GLU A 7 5.49 3.32 -1.52
N VAL A 8 4.43 2.73 -2.04
CA VAL A 8 4.49 1.33 -2.39
C VAL A 8 3.75 1.04 -3.68
N VAL A 9 4.49 0.57 -4.69
CA VAL A 9 3.94 0.38 -6.04
C VAL A 9 3.29 -1.00 -6.17
N VAL A 10 2.02 -1.02 -6.59
CA VAL A 10 1.26 -2.24 -6.88
C VAL A 10 1.77 -2.86 -8.18
N LYS A 11 2.54 -3.94 -8.06
CA LYS A 11 3.12 -4.64 -9.21
C LYS A 11 2.48 -6.00 -9.51
N ASN A 12 1.73 -6.59 -8.58
CA ASN A 12 1.23 -7.97 -8.71
C ASN A 12 -0.26 -8.06 -9.02
N HIS A 13 -0.59 -8.92 -9.98
CA HIS A 13 -1.94 -9.33 -10.37
C HIS A 13 -2.84 -9.78 -9.21
N ASN A 14 -2.30 -10.27 -8.09
CA ASN A 14 -3.14 -10.67 -6.96
C ASN A 14 -3.73 -9.48 -6.16
N ALA A 15 -3.25 -8.26 -6.35
CA ALA A 15 -3.74 -7.02 -5.72
C ALA A 15 -4.45 -6.17 -6.74
N VAL A 16 -3.99 -6.21 -7.99
CA VAL A 16 -4.73 -5.67 -9.12
C VAL A 16 -6.11 -6.32 -9.16
N GLY A 17 -7.15 -5.49 -9.25
CA GLY A 17 -8.54 -5.95 -9.21
C GLY A 17 -9.13 -6.11 -7.81
N LYS A 18 -8.31 -6.05 -6.74
CA LYS A 18 -8.85 -6.04 -5.37
C LYS A 18 -9.27 -4.65 -4.96
N ARG A 19 -10.35 -4.59 -4.19
CA ARG A 19 -10.82 -3.37 -3.57
C ARG A 19 -9.99 -3.03 -2.35
N LEU A 20 -9.80 -1.74 -2.07
CA LEU A 20 -9.12 -1.23 -0.88
C LEU A 20 -9.63 -1.90 0.41
N ALA A 21 -10.95 -2.02 0.54
CA ALA A 21 -11.63 -2.69 1.64
C ALA A 21 -11.15 -4.13 1.89
N GLN A 22 -10.77 -4.84 0.82
CA GLN A 22 -10.33 -6.23 0.89
C GLN A 22 -8.88 -6.37 1.34
N LEU A 23 -8.05 -5.32 1.24
CA LEU A 23 -6.66 -5.40 1.71
C LEU A 23 -6.57 -5.40 3.23
N LYS A 24 -7.59 -4.92 3.95
CA LYS A 24 -7.65 -4.88 5.42
C LYS A 24 -6.32 -4.46 6.08
N LEU A 25 -5.65 -3.46 5.50
CA LEU A 25 -4.34 -3.00 5.97
C LEU A 25 -4.36 -2.61 7.46
N THR A 26 -5.50 -2.05 7.89
CA THR A 26 -5.79 -1.63 9.26
C THR A 26 -5.69 -2.76 10.27
N ASP A 27 -6.03 -4.00 9.89
CA ASP A 27 -5.98 -5.19 10.75
C ASP A 27 -4.55 -5.51 11.17
N HIS A 28 -3.58 -5.21 10.30
CA HIS A 28 -2.16 -5.41 10.57
C HIS A 28 -1.49 -4.23 11.28
N GLY A 29 -2.23 -3.14 11.55
CA GLY A 29 -1.70 -1.90 12.11
C GLY A 29 -0.97 -1.03 11.06
N CYS A 30 -1.33 -1.19 9.79
CA CYS A 30 -0.89 -0.35 8.69
C CYS A 30 -2.07 0.49 8.20
N PHE A 31 -1.88 1.78 8.02
CA PHE A 31 -2.89 2.71 7.54
C PHE A 31 -2.54 3.15 6.14
N LEU A 32 -3.51 3.12 5.23
CA LEU A 32 -3.34 3.71 3.92
C LEU A 32 -3.65 5.21 4.02
N ASN A 33 -2.67 6.05 3.73
CA ASN A 33 -2.81 7.51 3.74
C ASN A 33 -3.30 8.05 2.40
N ARG A 34 -2.76 7.53 1.29
CA ARG A 34 -3.13 7.97 -0.04
C ARG A 34 -2.91 6.90 -1.11
N VAL A 35 -3.65 7.02 -2.20
CA VAL A 35 -3.44 6.23 -3.42
C VAL A 35 -3.10 7.22 -4.53
N ILE A 36 -1.97 7.03 -5.20
CA ILE A 36 -1.56 7.83 -6.35
C ILE A 36 -1.57 6.93 -7.59
N ARG A 37 -2.39 7.28 -8.56
CA ARG A 37 -2.47 6.60 -9.85
C ARG A 37 -1.98 7.53 -10.94
N SER A 38 -0.89 7.19 -11.62
CA SER A 38 -0.39 8.00 -12.74
C SER A 38 -0.26 9.49 -12.38
N GLN A 39 0.27 9.79 -11.18
CA GLN A 39 0.40 11.15 -10.59
C GLN A 39 -0.90 11.83 -10.14
N ILE A 40 -2.04 11.13 -10.16
CA ILE A 40 -3.32 11.64 -9.67
C ILE A 40 -3.63 10.99 -8.33
N GLU A 41 -3.98 11.81 -7.34
CA GLU A 41 -4.41 11.33 -6.04
C GLU A 41 -5.83 10.79 -6.14
N MET A 42 -5.95 9.47 -6.01
CA MET A 42 -7.23 8.78 -6.00
C MET A 42 -7.86 8.91 -4.60
N PRO A 43 -9.20 9.03 -4.53
CA PRO A 43 -9.90 9.02 -3.25
C PRO A 43 -9.66 7.68 -2.53
N ILE A 44 -9.51 7.72 -1.21
CA ILE A 44 -9.49 6.52 -0.38
C ILE A 44 -10.94 6.13 -0.10
N ASP A 45 -11.46 5.23 -0.92
CA ASP A 45 -12.81 4.69 -0.80
C ASP A 45 -12.76 3.16 -0.85
N ASP A 46 -13.68 2.51 -0.13
CA ASP A 46 -13.79 1.05 -0.08
C ASP A 46 -14.06 0.42 -1.45
N ASN A 47 -14.64 1.19 -2.39
CA ASN A 47 -14.93 0.74 -3.74
C ASN A 47 -13.76 0.95 -4.72
N VAL A 48 -12.67 1.58 -4.28
CA VAL A 48 -11.49 1.80 -5.11
C VAL A 48 -10.80 0.48 -5.40
N VAL A 49 -10.78 0.14 -6.68
CA VAL A 49 -10.07 -1.04 -7.20
C VAL A 49 -8.62 -0.66 -7.46
N LEU A 50 -7.69 -1.41 -6.87
CA LEU A 50 -6.27 -1.27 -7.14
C LEU A 50 -5.93 -1.76 -8.55
N ASN A 51 -5.05 -1.04 -9.22
CA ASN A 51 -4.55 -1.33 -10.54
C ASN A 51 -3.02 -1.41 -10.53
N LYS A 52 -2.47 -2.06 -11.56
CA LYS A 52 -1.02 -2.18 -11.71
C LYS A 52 -0.45 -0.79 -11.94
N GLY A 53 0.58 -0.42 -11.19
CA GLY A 53 1.19 0.90 -11.25
C GLY A 53 0.54 1.94 -10.33
N ASP A 54 -0.50 1.57 -9.57
CA ASP A 54 -0.90 2.38 -8.42
C ASP A 54 0.22 2.44 -7.39
N VAL A 55 0.38 3.60 -6.78
CA VAL A 55 1.29 3.84 -5.66
C VAL A 55 0.44 4.05 -4.42
N LEU A 56 0.67 3.21 -3.42
CA LEU A 56 -0.03 3.22 -2.15
C LEU A 56 0.89 3.81 -1.10
N GLN A 57 0.48 4.91 -0.48
CA GLN A 57 1.19 5.48 0.65
C GLN A 57 0.65 4.84 1.92
N VAL A 58 1.46 4.00 2.56
CA VAL A 58 1.09 3.23 3.75
C VAL A 58 1.93 3.69 4.93
N SER A 59 1.28 4.02 6.04
CA SER A 59 1.89 4.40 7.31
C SER A 59 1.66 3.35 8.38
N GLY A 60 2.71 2.92 9.07
CA GLY A 60 2.59 1.94 10.15
C GLY A 60 3.85 1.85 10.99
N ASP A 61 3.85 0.98 12.01
CA ASP A 61 5.07 0.78 12.79
C ASP A 61 6.19 0.23 11.89
N ALA A 62 7.36 0.86 11.94
CA ALA A 62 8.49 0.54 11.09
C ALA A 62 8.90 -0.95 11.13
N ARG A 63 8.74 -1.63 12.27
CA ARG A 63 9.04 -3.07 12.36
C ARG A 63 8.00 -3.89 11.62
N ARG A 64 6.72 -3.51 11.70
CA ARG A 64 5.61 -4.19 11.01
C ARG A 64 5.62 -3.92 9.52
N VAL A 65 5.75 -2.66 9.09
CA VAL A 65 5.82 -2.29 7.66
C VAL A 65 6.96 -3.04 6.96
N LYS A 66 8.15 -3.08 7.58
CA LYS A 66 9.32 -3.79 7.03
C LYS A 66 9.14 -5.30 7.00
N ASN A 67 8.39 -5.89 7.94
CA ASN A 67 8.11 -7.32 7.98
C ASN A 67 6.97 -7.73 7.02
N HIS A 68 5.96 -6.86 6.86
CA HIS A 68 4.88 -7.02 5.88
C HIS A 68 5.44 -6.96 4.45
N ARG A 69 6.43 -6.08 4.21
CA ARG A 69 7.19 -6.02 2.96
C ARG A 69 7.88 -7.34 2.59
N ARG A 70 8.38 -8.09 3.59
CA ARG A 70 9.09 -9.37 3.37
C ARG A 70 8.14 -10.56 3.24
N SER A 71 7.10 -10.64 4.06
CA SER A 71 6.14 -11.76 4.03
C SER A 71 5.19 -11.67 2.84
N HIS A 72 4.84 -10.46 2.39
CA HIS A 72 4.18 -10.23 1.11
C HIS A 72 5.18 -9.76 0.06
N ARG A 73 6.12 -10.64 -0.32
CA ARG A 73 7.00 -10.51 -1.51
C ARG A 73 6.23 -10.36 -2.85
N LEU A 74 4.92 -10.20 -2.75
CA LEU A 74 3.96 -10.26 -3.82
C LEU A 74 3.21 -8.95 -4.00
N TYR A 75 3.49 -7.81 -3.35
CA TYR A 75 2.65 -6.63 -3.63
C TYR A 75 3.35 -5.30 -3.82
N LEU A 76 4.59 -5.18 -3.38
CA LEU A 76 5.05 -3.91 -2.85
C LEU A 76 6.56 -3.76 -3.03
N ASP A 77 6.96 -3.14 -4.13
CA ASP A 77 8.33 -2.65 -4.31
C ASP A 77 8.34 -1.19 -3.82
N SER A 78 8.86 -0.96 -2.61
CA SER A 78 9.06 0.39 -2.09
C SER A 78 10.13 1.06 -2.94
N GLN A 79 9.81 2.12 -3.66
CA GLN A 79 10.85 2.97 -4.22
C GLN A 79 11.48 3.73 -3.05
N PRO A 80 12.81 3.69 -2.87
CA PRO A 80 13.45 4.48 -1.84
C PRO A 80 13.22 5.96 -2.15
N GLY A 81 12.54 6.65 -1.24
CA GLY A 81 12.37 8.10 -1.29
C GLY A 81 13.72 8.79 -1.37
N HIS A 82 13.77 9.80 -2.25
CA HIS A 82 14.96 10.57 -2.60
C HIS A 82 15.32 11.61 -1.54
#